data_AF-A0A8H6X7M9-F1
#
_entry.id   AF-A0A8H6X7M9-F1
#
_cell.length_a   1.000
_cell.length_b   1.000
_cell.length_c   1.000
_cell.angle_alpha   90.00
_cell.angle_beta   90.00
_cell.angle_gamma   90.00
#
_symmetry.space_group_name_H-M   'P 1'
#
loop_
_entity.id
_entity.type
_entity.pdbx_description
1 polymer ?
#
loop_
_entity_poly.entity_id
_entity_poly.type
_entity_poly.pdbx_seq_one_letter_code
_entity_poly.pdbx_strand_id
1 'polypeptide(L)'
;MLPPLLTLFATLARLSVANGASPVVALKYGVFQGALDGNLSTFLGVPFAQPAVRFSLPTAPKVLHGVQNATAFSPACPQQALSAPFPIPPIVAPEMSEDCLKLNVFAPSSASPHSKLPVLVWIYGGGFEIGNSPDTEVRPVVERSIAIGEPVIIVTPNYRVSAWGFLGGKEVGDAGISNLGLRDQIFALEWVQENIATFGGDPARVVIGGPSAGAISVGALLLSNKRFEPTSLFRGAFMLSGSPPSTGSVADGQPYYDGLVAANNCTGSKDTLECLRRVPLDAFKATVDETP
;
A
#
# COMPACT_ATOMS: atom_id res chain seq x y z
N MET A 1 -27.97 -27.93 -68.12
CA MET A 1 -28.12 -28.05 -66.65
C MET A 1 -26.73 -28.07 -66.05
N LEU A 2 -26.22 -26.91 -65.60
CA LEU A 2 -24.95 -26.78 -64.85
C LEU A 2 -25.30 -26.55 -63.37
N PRO A 3 -24.49 -27.06 -62.40
CA PRO A 3 -24.75 -26.84 -60.98
C PRO A 3 -24.31 -25.43 -60.54
N PRO A 4 -24.84 -24.87 -59.45
CA PRO A 4 -24.44 -23.57 -58.96
C PRO A 4 -23.14 -23.67 -58.15
N LEU A 5 -22.20 -22.76 -58.41
CA LEU A 5 -21.00 -22.54 -57.62
C LEU A 5 -21.38 -21.93 -56.26
N LEU A 6 -21.12 -22.65 -55.16
CA LEU A 6 -21.08 -22.07 -53.81
C LEU A 6 -19.89 -21.12 -53.72
N THR A 7 -20.15 -19.84 -53.49
CA THR A 7 -19.12 -18.86 -53.10
C THR A 7 -19.06 -18.79 -51.58
N LEU A 8 -18.00 -19.36 -51.01
CA LEU A 8 -17.69 -19.30 -49.58
C LEU A 8 -17.09 -17.92 -49.28
N PHE A 9 -17.86 -17.00 -48.71
CA PHE A 9 -17.32 -15.75 -48.16
C PHE A 9 -16.59 -16.06 -46.85
N ALA A 10 -15.26 -16.15 -46.91
CA ALA A 10 -14.43 -16.13 -45.72
C ALA A 10 -14.44 -14.72 -45.12
N THR A 11 -15.21 -14.53 -44.04
CA THR A 11 -15.13 -13.34 -43.19
C THR A 11 -13.78 -13.35 -42.47
N LEU A 12 -12.83 -12.55 -42.97
CA LEU A 12 -11.62 -12.20 -42.24
C LEU A 12 -12.02 -11.38 -41.00
N ALA A 13 -12.18 -12.05 -39.87
CA ALA A 13 -12.21 -11.40 -38.57
C ALA A 13 -10.86 -10.70 -38.37
N ARG A 14 -10.87 -9.36 -38.45
CA ARG A 14 -9.72 -8.55 -38.04
C ARG A 14 -9.60 -8.67 -36.52
N LEU A 15 -8.71 -9.54 -36.06
CA LEU A 15 -8.14 -9.44 -34.72
C LEU A 15 -7.37 -8.11 -34.65
N SER A 16 -8.04 -7.07 -34.18
CA SER A 16 -7.38 -5.83 -33.76
C SER A 16 -6.68 -6.11 -32.44
N VAL A 17 -5.46 -6.61 -32.51
CA VAL A 17 -4.54 -6.50 -31.37
C VAL A 17 -4.23 -5.01 -31.25
N ALA A 18 -4.88 -4.32 -30.32
CA ALA A 18 -4.47 -3.00 -29.90
C ALA A 18 -3.10 -3.15 -29.22
N ASN A 19 -2.03 -3.14 -30.02
CA ASN A 19 -0.66 -3.21 -29.55
C ASN A 19 -0.26 -1.82 -29.04
N GLY A 20 -0.95 -1.34 -28.01
CA GLY A 20 -0.53 -0.16 -27.26
C GLY A 20 0.75 -0.51 -26.51
N ALA A 21 1.81 0.29 -26.68
CA ALA A 21 3.01 0.13 -25.88
C ALA A 21 2.65 0.20 -24.38
N SER A 22 3.25 -0.67 -23.57
CA SER A 22 3.08 -0.62 -22.11
C SER A 22 3.36 0.78 -21.57
N PRO A 23 2.54 1.28 -20.62
CA PRO A 23 2.73 2.62 -20.10
C PRO A 23 4.04 2.68 -19.30
N VAL A 24 4.77 3.78 -19.44
CA VAL A 24 6.05 4.01 -18.75
C VAL A 24 6.01 5.37 -18.06
N VAL A 25 6.44 5.42 -16.80
CA VAL A 25 6.59 6.65 -16.03
C VAL A 25 8.02 6.82 -15.54
N ALA A 26 8.52 8.04 -15.59
CA ALA A 26 9.82 8.41 -15.04
C ALA A 26 9.62 9.19 -13.74
N LEU A 27 10.09 8.62 -12.63
CA LEU A 27 10.17 9.26 -11.33
C LEU A 27 11.61 9.72 -11.06
N LYS A 28 11.81 10.57 -10.06
CA LYS A 28 13.15 11.09 -9.71
C LYS A 28 14.16 9.99 -9.38
N TYR A 29 13.69 8.82 -8.98
CA TYR A 29 14.50 7.70 -8.50
C TYR A 29 14.39 6.45 -9.39
N GLY A 30 13.72 6.50 -10.55
CA GLY A 30 13.64 5.33 -11.42
C GLY A 30 12.61 5.46 -12.55
N VAL A 31 12.67 4.53 -13.49
CA VAL A 31 11.71 4.41 -14.59
C VAL A 31 10.90 3.13 -14.38
N PHE A 32 9.57 3.22 -14.44
CA PHE A 32 8.67 2.11 -14.14
C PHE A 32 7.78 1.82 -15.34
N GLN A 33 7.78 0.56 -15.78
CA GLN A 33 6.90 0.05 -16.83
C GLN A 33 5.69 -0.63 -16.20
N GLY A 34 4.51 -0.07 -16.42
CA GLY A 34 3.23 -0.63 -16.00
C GLY A 34 2.61 -1.53 -17.06
N ALA A 35 1.33 -1.86 -16.87
CA ALA A 35 0.52 -2.63 -17.82
C ALA A 35 -0.70 -1.83 -18.28
N LEU A 36 -1.13 -2.08 -19.53
CA LEU A 36 -2.47 -1.72 -19.97
C LEU A 36 -3.44 -2.82 -19.54
N ASP A 37 -4.53 -2.42 -18.91
CA ASP A 37 -5.62 -3.31 -18.51
C ASP A 37 -6.95 -2.67 -18.96
N GLY A 38 -7.40 -3.06 -20.15
CA GLY A 38 -8.55 -2.41 -20.80
C GLY A 38 -8.34 -0.90 -21.01
N ASN A 39 -9.14 -0.08 -20.33
CA ASN A 39 -9.06 1.38 -20.35
C ASN A 39 -8.26 1.96 -19.16
N LEU A 40 -7.48 1.13 -18.45
CA LEU A 40 -6.59 1.53 -17.36
C LEU A 40 -5.12 1.39 -17.75
N SER A 41 -4.30 2.25 -17.18
CA SER A 41 -2.87 2.03 -16.96
C SER A 41 -2.66 1.68 -15.50
N THR A 42 -2.02 0.54 -15.24
CA THR A 42 -1.71 0.07 -13.89
C THR A 42 -0.21 0.04 -13.67
N PHE A 43 0.22 0.54 -12.51
CA PHE A 43 1.60 0.47 -12.03
C PHE A 43 1.56 -0.15 -10.64
N LEU A 44 1.97 -1.41 -10.55
CA LEU A 44 1.84 -2.23 -9.35
C LEU A 44 3.21 -2.43 -8.71
N GLY A 45 3.28 -2.41 -7.38
CA GLY A 45 4.51 -2.65 -6.63
C GLY A 45 5.58 -1.56 -6.77
N VAL A 46 5.19 -0.30 -6.99
CA VAL A 46 6.12 0.83 -7.06
C VAL A 46 6.62 1.18 -5.65
N PRO A 47 7.93 1.15 -5.36
CA PRO A 47 8.42 1.44 -4.02
C PRO A 47 8.26 2.93 -3.69
N PHE A 48 7.57 3.22 -2.59
CA PHE A 48 7.44 4.59 -2.07
C PHE A 48 8.40 4.87 -0.91
N ALA A 49 8.98 3.82 -0.31
CA ALA A 49 10.09 3.91 0.63
C ALA A 49 11.17 2.87 0.31
N GLN A 50 12.34 2.98 0.95
CA GLN A 50 13.32 1.89 0.97
C GLN A 50 12.77 0.68 1.71
N PRO A 51 13.28 -0.55 1.43
CA PRO A 51 13.05 -1.70 2.29
C PRO A 51 13.42 -1.31 3.72
N ALA A 52 12.44 -1.34 4.62
CA ALA A 52 12.64 -0.83 5.97
C ALA A 52 13.57 -1.79 6.73
N VAL A 53 14.64 -1.25 7.32
CA VAL A 53 15.23 -1.93 8.48
C VAL A 53 14.13 -2.00 9.54
N ARG A 54 13.88 -3.18 10.11
CA ARG A 54 12.84 -3.39 11.12
C ARG A 54 12.91 -2.30 12.20
N PHE A 55 11.76 -1.80 12.65
CA PHE A 55 11.67 -0.74 13.66
C PHE A 55 12.44 0.54 13.31
N SER A 56 12.33 0.97 12.06
CA SER A 56 12.88 2.25 11.57
C SER A 56 11.83 3.05 10.83
N LEU A 57 11.96 4.37 10.85
CA LEU A 57 11.13 5.27 10.04
C LEU A 57 11.28 4.97 8.54
N PRO A 58 10.22 5.14 7.74
CA PRO A 58 10.36 5.04 6.28
C PRO A 58 11.31 6.13 5.77
N THR A 59 12.06 5.82 4.71
CA THR A 59 13.02 6.73 4.09
C THR A 59 12.89 6.70 2.58
N ALA A 60 13.33 7.77 1.93
CA ALA A 60 13.16 7.97 0.49
C ALA A 60 13.74 6.81 -0.33
N PRO A 61 13.04 6.33 -1.39
CA PRO A 61 13.51 5.23 -2.23
C PRO A 61 14.94 5.44 -2.76
N LYS A 62 15.68 4.34 -2.91
CA LYS A 62 16.98 4.38 -3.60
C LYS A 62 16.78 4.65 -5.09
N VAL A 63 17.76 5.30 -5.71
CA VAL A 63 17.80 5.43 -7.17
C VAL A 63 17.97 4.04 -7.78
N LEU A 64 17.06 3.69 -8.68
CA LEU A 64 17.03 2.45 -9.43
C LEU A 64 17.51 2.72 -10.86
N HIS A 65 18.41 1.88 -11.34
CA HIS A 65 18.94 1.96 -12.70
C HIS A 65 18.17 1.03 -13.64
N GLY A 66 17.93 1.50 -14.86
CA GLY A 66 17.16 0.77 -15.86
C GLY A 66 15.64 0.84 -15.61
N VAL A 67 14.89 0.18 -16.50
CA VAL A 67 13.42 0.11 -16.42
C VAL A 67 13.02 -0.98 -15.43
N GLN A 68 12.29 -0.57 -14.39
CA GLN A 68 11.74 -1.46 -13.37
C GLN A 68 10.39 -1.99 -13.84
N ASN A 69 10.16 -3.28 -13.61
CA ASN A 69 8.86 -3.88 -13.89
C ASN A 69 7.86 -3.51 -12.77
N ALA A 70 6.75 -2.87 -13.14
CA ALA A 70 5.64 -2.52 -12.27
C ALA A 70 4.31 -3.13 -12.77
N THR A 71 4.34 -4.37 -13.26
CA THR A 71 3.14 -5.09 -13.74
C THR A 71 2.58 -6.09 -12.74
N ALA A 72 3.18 -6.26 -11.56
CA ALA A 72 2.76 -7.21 -10.55
C ALA A 72 2.70 -6.56 -9.16
N PHE A 73 1.74 -6.99 -8.36
CA PHE A 73 1.65 -6.55 -6.96
C PHE A 73 2.89 -6.98 -6.18
N SER A 74 3.29 -6.13 -5.23
CA SER A 74 4.31 -6.50 -4.25
C SER A 74 3.78 -7.48 -3.21
N PRO A 75 4.67 -8.23 -2.53
CA PRO A 75 4.31 -8.93 -1.30
C PRO A 75 3.64 -8.00 -0.28
N ALA A 76 2.82 -8.58 0.58
CA ALA A 76 2.26 -7.89 1.73
C ALA A 76 3.36 -7.62 2.77
N CYS A 77 3.12 -6.64 3.65
CA CYS A 77 3.93 -6.54 4.86
C CYS A 77 3.75 -7.78 5.74
N PRO A 78 4.72 -8.15 6.58
CA PRO A 78 4.57 -9.28 7.48
C PRO A 78 3.40 -9.06 8.43
N GLN A 79 2.64 -10.12 8.66
CA GLN A 79 1.37 -10.09 9.39
C GLN A 79 1.36 -11.15 10.47
N GLN A 80 0.57 -10.91 11.51
CA GLN A 80 0.30 -11.89 12.54
C GLN A 80 -0.69 -12.94 12.00
N ALA A 81 -0.52 -14.19 12.41
CA ALA A 81 -1.50 -15.23 12.12
C ALA A 81 -2.84 -14.88 12.79
N LEU A 82 -3.93 -14.92 12.02
CA LEU A 82 -5.26 -14.71 12.56
C LEU A 82 -5.65 -15.88 13.47
N SER A 83 -5.87 -15.61 14.74
CA SER A 83 -6.59 -16.50 15.65
C SER A 83 -7.97 -15.92 15.92
N ALA A 84 -8.97 -16.31 15.14
CA ALA A 84 -10.35 -15.90 15.36
C ALA A 84 -11.16 -17.00 16.06
N PRO A 85 -11.99 -16.67 17.06
CA PRO A 85 -12.91 -17.63 17.69
C PRO A 85 -14.07 -18.05 16.77
N PHE A 86 -14.10 -17.57 15.53
CA PHE A 86 -15.13 -17.84 14.54
C PHE A 86 -14.49 -18.23 13.21
N PRO A 87 -15.14 -19.09 12.40
CA PRO A 87 -14.62 -19.50 11.11
C PRO A 87 -14.50 -18.29 10.17
N ILE A 88 -13.25 -17.95 9.86
CA ILE A 88 -12.90 -16.99 8.82
C ILE A 88 -12.87 -17.78 7.50
N PRO A 89 -13.50 -17.30 6.41
CA PRO A 89 -13.33 -17.90 5.10
C PRO A 89 -11.83 -18.07 4.80
N PRO A 90 -11.41 -19.14 4.12
CA PRO A 90 -10.00 -19.34 3.80
C PRO A 90 -9.48 -18.14 3.01
N ILE A 91 -8.72 -17.29 3.69
CA ILE A 91 -7.98 -16.19 3.08
C ILE A 91 -6.70 -16.85 2.56
N VAL A 92 -6.47 -16.79 1.25
CA VAL A 92 -5.17 -17.22 0.71
C VAL A 92 -4.14 -16.32 1.38
N ALA A 93 -3.26 -16.92 2.19
CA ALA A 93 -2.20 -16.17 2.85
C ALA A 93 -1.36 -15.48 1.77
N PRO A 94 -1.22 -14.15 1.78
CA PRO A 94 -0.43 -13.47 0.79
C PRO A 94 1.05 -13.84 0.97
N GLU A 95 1.82 -13.77 -0.11
CA GLU A 95 3.28 -13.69 0.02
C GLU A 95 3.64 -12.47 0.88
N MET A 96 4.53 -12.65 1.85
CA MET A 96 4.94 -11.61 2.80
C MET A 96 6.43 -11.30 2.67
N SER A 97 6.81 -10.04 2.83
CA SER A 97 8.20 -9.60 2.86
C SER A 97 8.37 -8.34 3.71
N GLU A 98 9.52 -8.15 4.36
CA GLU A 98 9.85 -6.85 4.98
C GLU A 98 10.13 -5.75 3.93
N ASP A 99 10.39 -6.12 2.67
CA ASP A 99 10.38 -5.21 1.52
C ASP A 99 8.95 -5.02 0.96
N CYS A 100 8.08 -4.46 1.80
CA CYS A 100 6.65 -4.30 1.50
C CYS A 100 6.19 -2.86 1.27
N LEU A 101 7.00 -1.83 1.53
CA LEU A 101 6.62 -0.41 1.43
C LEU A 101 6.55 0.07 -0.03
N LYS A 102 5.59 -0.52 -0.73
CA LYS A 102 5.29 -0.32 -2.14
C LYS A 102 3.80 0.02 -2.28
N LEU A 103 3.47 0.71 -3.36
CA LEU A 103 2.12 1.13 -3.66
C LEU A 103 1.76 0.78 -5.10
N ASN A 104 0.46 0.85 -5.37
CA ASN A 104 -0.07 0.65 -6.71
C ASN A 104 -0.78 1.92 -7.15
N VAL A 105 -0.69 2.24 -8.44
CA VAL A 105 -1.40 3.35 -9.09
C VAL A 105 -2.27 2.80 -10.22
N PHE A 106 -3.55 3.14 -10.17
CA PHE A 106 -4.56 2.80 -11.17
C PHE A 106 -5.08 4.09 -11.78
N ALA A 107 -4.80 4.31 -13.06
CA ALA A 107 -5.18 5.53 -13.77
C ALA A 107 -5.91 5.20 -15.07
N PRO A 108 -6.77 6.08 -15.60
CA PRO A 108 -7.28 5.96 -16.96
C PRO A 108 -6.11 5.86 -17.96
N SER A 109 -6.20 4.99 -18.95
CA SER A 109 -5.14 4.82 -19.96
C SER A 109 -4.93 6.04 -20.86
N SER A 110 -5.91 6.94 -20.90
CA SER A 110 -5.82 8.25 -21.57
C SER A 110 -5.21 9.35 -20.69
N ALA A 111 -4.91 9.07 -19.42
CA ALA A 111 -4.32 10.04 -18.51
C ALA A 111 -2.88 10.37 -18.94
N SER A 112 -2.55 11.66 -18.85
CA SER A 112 -1.21 12.20 -19.11
C SER A 112 -0.81 13.11 -17.95
N PRO A 113 0.47 13.52 -17.83
CA PRO A 113 0.89 14.46 -16.79
C PRO A 113 0.13 15.79 -16.74
N HIS A 114 -0.60 16.14 -17.80
CA HIS A 114 -1.42 17.35 -17.88
C HIS A 114 -2.90 17.14 -17.49
N SER A 115 -3.34 15.90 -17.24
CA SER A 115 -4.75 15.57 -17.00
C SER A 115 -5.32 16.11 -15.70
N LYS A 116 -4.48 16.29 -14.66
CA LYS A 116 -4.86 16.88 -13.35
C LYS A 116 -6.12 16.22 -12.74
N LEU A 117 -6.14 14.89 -12.74
CA LEU A 117 -7.26 14.10 -12.23
C LEU A 117 -7.31 14.11 -10.69
N PRO A 118 -8.51 14.06 -10.07
CA PRO A 118 -8.64 13.77 -8.64
C PRO A 118 -7.94 12.46 -8.29
N VAL A 119 -7.35 12.41 -7.09
CA VAL A 119 -6.63 11.24 -6.60
C VAL A 119 -7.33 10.73 -5.34
N LEU A 120 -7.68 9.45 -5.32
CA LEU A 120 -8.09 8.74 -4.12
C LEU A 120 -6.92 7.89 -3.62
N VAL A 121 -6.49 8.10 -2.38
CA VAL A 121 -5.55 7.20 -1.69
C VAL A 121 -6.37 6.28 -0.80
N TRP A 122 -6.39 4.99 -1.14
CA TRP A 122 -7.15 3.96 -0.46
C TRP A 122 -6.29 3.21 0.55
N ILE A 123 -6.64 3.33 1.82
CA ILE A 123 -5.95 2.70 2.96
C ILE A 123 -6.75 1.46 3.36
N TYR A 124 -6.16 0.27 3.21
CA TYR A 124 -6.83 -1.00 3.51
C TYR A 124 -7.05 -1.19 5.03
N GLY A 125 -8.02 -2.05 5.37
CA GLY A 125 -8.37 -2.43 6.74
C GLY A 125 -7.50 -3.57 7.30
N GLY A 126 -8.03 -4.38 8.22
CA GLY A 126 -7.29 -5.54 8.76
C GLY A 126 -6.85 -5.39 10.22
N GLY A 127 -7.55 -4.60 11.01
CA GLY A 127 -7.35 -4.53 12.47
C GLY A 127 -6.00 -3.97 12.92
N PHE A 128 -5.19 -3.44 11.99
CA PHE A 128 -3.77 -3.14 12.21
C PHE A 128 -2.87 -4.35 12.42
N GLU A 129 -3.36 -5.57 12.20
CA GLU A 129 -2.62 -6.83 12.39
C GLU A 129 -2.30 -7.51 11.05
N ILE A 130 -3.21 -7.34 10.08
CA ILE A 130 -3.19 -7.98 8.78
C ILE A 130 -3.58 -7.00 7.66
N GLY A 131 -3.56 -7.50 6.43
CA GLY A 131 -4.06 -6.84 5.23
C GLY A 131 -2.98 -6.43 4.25
N ASN A 132 -3.37 -6.15 3.01
CA ASN A 132 -2.50 -5.70 1.93
C ASN A 132 -3.24 -4.80 0.93
N SER A 133 -2.48 -4.13 0.08
CA SER A 133 -3.02 -3.23 -0.95
C SER A 133 -3.88 -3.92 -2.03
N PRO A 134 -3.64 -5.20 -2.43
CA PRO A 134 -4.58 -5.97 -3.26
C PRO A 134 -5.93 -6.37 -2.64
N ASP A 135 -6.11 -6.35 -1.32
CA ASP A 135 -7.30 -6.91 -0.66
C ASP A 135 -8.62 -6.26 -1.11
N THR A 136 -8.55 -5.01 -1.57
CA THR A 136 -9.69 -4.31 -2.18
C THR A 136 -9.45 -4.14 -3.67
N GLU A 137 -10.30 -4.74 -4.50
CA GLU A 137 -10.24 -4.53 -5.94
C GLU A 137 -10.80 -3.15 -6.31
N VAL A 138 -9.90 -2.24 -6.73
CA VAL A 138 -10.23 -0.83 -7.01
C VAL A 138 -10.38 -0.52 -8.50
N ARG A 139 -10.00 -1.42 -9.42
CA ARG A 139 -10.14 -1.19 -10.87
C ARG A 139 -11.57 -0.85 -11.28
N PRO A 140 -12.62 -1.55 -10.79
CA PRO A 140 -14.00 -1.23 -11.16
C PRO A 140 -14.41 0.20 -10.79
N VAL A 141 -13.79 0.79 -9.75
CA VAL A 141 -14.05 2.18 -9.35
C VAL A 141 -13.46 3.14 -10.38
N VAL A 142 -12.23 2.89 -10.84
CA VAL A 142 -11.60 3.70 -11.90
C VAL A 142 -12.38 3.56 -13.22
N GLU A 143 -12.74 2.34 -13.62
CA GLU A 143 -13.55 2.08 -14.82
C GLU A 143 -14.89 2.81 -14.75
N ARG A 144 -15.58 2.73 -13.61
CA ARG A 144 -16.85 3.42 -13.41
C ARG A 144 -16.68 4.94 -13.48
N SER A 145 -15.60 5.48 -12.90
CA SER A 145 -15.28 6.91 -12.95
C SER A 145 -15.11 7.43 -14.38
N ILE A 146 -14.47 6.63 -15.24
CA ILE A 146 -14.34 6.92 -16.68
C ILE A 146 -15.72 6.91 -17.34
N ALA A 147 -16.54 5.89 -17.07
CA ALA A 147 -17.86 5.72 -17.68
C ALA A 147 -18.84 6.85 -17.34
N ILE A 148 -18.71 7.49 -16.17
CA ILE A 148 -19.57 8.62 -15.76
C ILE A 148 -19.01 9.99 -16.13
N GLY A 149 -17.83 10.05 -16.79
CA GLY A 149 -17.20 11.31 -17.18
C GLY A 149 -16.49 12.05 -16.03
N GLU A 150 -16.23 11.37 -14.91
CA GLU A 150 -15.52 11.92 -13.75
C GLU A 150 -14.28 11.05 -13.42
N PRO A 151 -13.31 10.95 -14.34
CA PRO A 151 -12.17 10.04 -14.17
C PRO A 151 -11.35 10.37 -12.93
N VAL A 152 -10.99 9.35 -12.16
CA VAL A 152 -10.12 9.46 -10.97
C VAL A 152 -8.91 8.54 -11.09
N ILE A 153 -7.85 8.88 -10.35
CA ILE A 153 -6.71 7.99 -10.10
C ILE A 153 -6.86 7.41 -8.70
N ILE A 154 -6.60 6.11 -8.55
CA ILE A 154 -6.57 5.45 -7.24
C ILE A 154 -5.14 5.00 -6.93
N VAL A 155 -4.69 5.29 -5.71
CA VAL A 155 -3.41 4.85 -5.15
C VAL A 155 -3.66 3.95 -3.95
N THR A 156 -3.07 2.76 -3.90
CA THR A 156 -3.21 1.80 -2.79
C THR A 156 -1.83 1.49 -2.20
N PRO A 157 -1.41 2.13 -1.10
CA PRO A 157 -0.14 1.82 -0.45
C PRO A 157 -0.26 0.61 0.49
N ASN A 158 0.79 -0.21 0.56
CA ASN A 158 1.04 -1.06 1.72
C ASN A 158 1.50 -0.22 2.92
N TYR A 159 1.21 -0.65 4.15
CA TYR A 159 1.78 -0.09 5.38
C TYR A 159 2.10 -1.21 6.37
N ARG A 160 3.08 -1.00 7.26
CA ARG A 160 3.42 -2.04 8.25
C ARG A 160 2.29 -2.24 9.26
N VAL A 161 2.05 -3.50 9.61
CA VAL A 161 1.01 -3.95 10.55
C VAL A 161 1.63 -4.78 11.68
N SER A 162 0.82 -5.14 12.68
CA SER A 162 1.18 -5.88 13.89
C SER A 162 2.45 -5.31 14.54
N ALA A 163 3.35 -6.15 15.05
CA ALA A 163 4.59 -5.72 15.67
C ALA A 163 5.49 -4.89 14.73
N TRP A 164 5.46 -5.11 13.41
CA TRP A 164 6.28 -4.33 12.48
C TRP A 164 5.82 -2.87 12.35
N GLY A 165 4.53 -2.60 12.56
CA GLY A 165 3.93 -1.27 12.39
C GLY A 165 3.54 -0.58 13.70
N PHE A 166 3.21 -1.35 14.73
CA PHE A 166 2.47 -0.88 15.91
C PHE A 166 3.01 -1.45 17.22
N LEU A 167 4.27 -1.93 17.25
CA LEU A 167 4.93 -2.31 18.50
C LEU A 167 4.95 -1.12 19.48
N GLY A 168 4.59 -1.39 20.73
CA GLY A 168 4.65 -0.44 21.83
C GLY A 168 5.88 -0.64 22.72
N GLY A 169 5.86 -0.04 23.91
CA GLY A 169 6.94 -0.09 24.89
C GLY A 169 7.74 1.20 24.97
N LYS A 170 8.39 1.41 26.12
CA LYS A 170 9.24 2.59 26.38
C LYS A 170 10.40 2.68 25.41
N GLU A 171 11.00 1.54 25.01
CA GLU A 171 12.11 1.50 24.05
C GLU A 171 11.71 2.06 22.69
N VAL A 172 10.50 1.73 22.22
CA VAL A 172 9.93 2.28 20.98
C VAL A 172 9.63 3.77 21.13
N GLY A 173 9.08 4.17 22.28
CA GLY A 173 8.77 5.56 22.61
C GLY A 173 10.02 6.45 22.64
N ASP A 174 11.04 6.04 23.39
CA ASP A 174 12.31 6.74 23.57
C ASP A 174 13.09 6.84 22.25
N ALA A 175 13.00 5.82 21.39
CA ALA A 175 13.58 5.83 20.05
C ALA A 175 12.78 6.67 19.03
N GLY A 176 11.60 7.18 19.38
CA GLY A 176 10.78 8.03 18.52
C GLY A 176 10.14 7.30 17.32
N ILE A 177 10.04 5.97 17.39
CA ILE A 177 9.59 5.10 16.30
C ILE A 177 8.21 4.49 16.56
N SER A 178 7.37 5.13 17.37
CA SER A 178 5.99 4.69 17.58
C SER A 178 5.12 4.90 16.33
N ASN A 179 4.09 4.06 16.18
CA ASN A 179 3.10 4.14 15.10
C ASN A 179 3.70 4.12 13.69
N LEU A 180 4.67 3.24 13.44
CA LEU A 180 5.32 3.11 12.13
C LEU A 180 4.33 2.88 10.99
N GLY A 181 3.26 2.10 11.21
CA GLY A 181 2.22 1.89 10.20
C GLY A 181 1.53 3.20 9.78
N LEU A 182 1.22 4.09 10.72
CA LEU A 182 0.68 5.43 10.40
C LEU A 182 1.73 6.32 9.72
N ARG A 183 3.00 6.20 10.11
CA ARG A 183 4.10 6.95 9.49
C ARG A 183 4.37 6.49 8.06
N ASP A 184 4.20 5.20 7.77
CA ASP A 184 4.26 4.67 6.40
C ASP A 184 3.16 5.28 5.53
N GLN A 185 1.94 5.43 6.06
CA GLN A 185 0.83 6.06 5.35
C GLN A 185 1.09 7.55 5.09
N ILE A 186 1.65 8.28 6.06
CA ILE A 186 2.07 9.68 5.87
C ILE A 186 3.14 9.75 4.77
N PHE A 187 4.14 8.88 4.81
CA PHE A 187 5.22 8.85 3.83
C PHE A 187 4.71 8.49 2.42
N ALA A 188 3.71 7.61 2.33
CA ALA A 188 3.02 7.32 1.07
C ALA A 188 2.25 8.53 0.54
N LEU A 189 1.64 9.34 1.41
CA LEU A 189 0.96 10.58 1.01
C LEU A 189 1.95 11.65 0.55
N GLU A 190 3.10 11.78 1.20
CA GLU A 190 4.20 12.63 0.74
C GLU A 190 4.68 12.18 -0.65
N TRP A 191 4.85 10.87 -0.85
CA TRP A 191 5.17 10.33 -2.17
C TRP A 191 4.11 10.70 -3.22
N VAL A 192 2.82 10.63 -2.86
CA VAL A 192 1.71 11.05 -3.76
C VAL A 192 1.84 12.53 -4.10
N GLN A 193 2.09 13.40 -3.12
CA GLN A 193 2.29 14.84 -3.36
C GLN A 193 3.43 15.10 -4.35
N GLU A 194 4.54 14.37 -4.23
CA GLU A 194 5.71 14.56 -5.08
C GLU A 194 5.59 13.96 -6.48
N ASN A 195 4.88 12.84 -6.64
CA ASN A 195 5.01 11.98 -7.82
C ASN A 195 3.71 11.82 -8.62
N ILE A 196 2.53 12.02 -8.03
CA ILE A 196 1.27 11.62 -8.68
C ILE A 196 0.96 12.41 -9.96
N ALA A 197 1.54 13.61 -10.09
CA ALA A 197 1.45 14.41 -11.31
C ALA A 197 1.98 13.68 -12.55
N THR A 198 3.03 12.84 -12.42
CA THR A 198 3.58 12.04 -13.52
C THR A 198 2.58 11.00 -14.04
N PHE A 199 1.68 10.53 -13.18
CA PHE A 199 0.60 9.60 -13.53
C PHE A 199 -0.67 10.32 -14.01
N GLY A 200 -0.65 11.66 -14.06
CA GLY A 200 -1.77 12.50 -14.45
C GLY A 200 -2.69 12.95 -13.32
N GLY A 201 -2.30 12.70 -12.07
CA GLY A 201 -3.04 13.16 -10.89
C GLY A 201 -2.78 14.63 -10.56
N ASP A 202 -3.69 15.22 -9.82
CA ASP A 202 -3.52 16.54 -9.23
C ASP A 202 -3.22 16.42 -7.72
N PRO A 203 -1.99 16.74 -7.27
CA PRO A 203 -1.63 16.67 -5.85
C PRO A 203 -2.48 17.60 -4.96
N ALA A 204 -3.08 18.65 -5.54
CA ALA A 204 -4.01 19.53 -4.81
C ALA A 204 -5.43 18.92 -4.65
N ARG A 205 -5.73 17.79 -5.31
CA ARG A 205 -7.04 17.14 -5.31
C ARG A 205 -7.02 15.72 -4.74
N VAL A 206 -6.18 15.51 -3.74
CA VAL A 206 -6.07 14.22 -3.02
C VAL A 206 -7.18 14.06 -1.99
N VAL A 207 -7.86 12.91 -2.00
CA VAL A 207 -8.82 12.46 -1.00
C VAL A 207 -8.32 11.15 -0.41
N ILE A 208 -8.39 10.97 0.90
CA ILE A 208 -8.04 9.71 1.56
C ILE A 208 -9.31 8.94 1.98
N GLY A 209 -9.26 7.62 1.93
CA GLY A 209 -10.40 6.79 2.36
C GLY A 209 -10.00 5.36 2.67
N GLY A 210 -10.79 4.68 3.49
CA GLY A 210 -10.52 3.29 3.84
C GLY A 210 -11.59 2.67 4.75
N PRO A 211 -11.64 1.33 4.84
CA PRO A 211 -12.54 0.61 5.74
C PRO A 211 -11.86 0.23 7.06
N SER A 212 -12.63 0.11 8.15
CA SER A 212 -12.17 -0.48 9.42
C SER A 212 -10.87 0.18 9.94
N ALA A 213 -9.77 -0.55 10.11
CA ALA A 213 -8.46 0.00 10.49
C ALA A 213 -7.97 1.10 9.51
N GLY A 214 -8.33 1.03 8.24
CA GLY A 214 -8.10 2.10 7.26
C GLY A 214 -8.95 3.34 7.53
N ALA A 215 -10.19 3.18 8.00
CA ALA A 215 -11.03 4.31 8.44
C ALA A 215 -10.48 4.97 9.72
N ILE A 216 -10.02 4.14 10.67
CA ILE A 216 -9.33 4.61 11.90
C ILE A 216 -8.07 5.39 11.52
N SER A 217 -7.27 4.86 10.58
CA SER A 217 -6.09 5.50 10.02
C SER A 217 -6.42 6.86 9.40
N VAL A 218 -7.45 6.95 8.55
CA VAL A 218 -7.93 8.22 7.98
C VAL A 218 -8.25 9.24 9.07
N GLY A 219 -8.92 8.83 10.15
CA GLY A 219 -9.19 9.70 11.28
C GLY A 219 -7.91 10.14 12.01
N ALA A 220 -6.94 9.25 12.21
CA ALA A 220 -5.67 9.59 12.85
C ALA A 220 -4.85 10.58 12.00
N LEU A 221 -4.87 10.41 10.67
CA LEU A 221 -4.25 11.32 9.71
C LEU A 221 -4.93 12.68 9.72
N LEU A 222 -6.27 12.76 9.83
CA LEU A 222 -6.99 14.03 9.99
C LEU A 222 -6.53 14.82 11.23
N LEU A 223 -6.31 14.12 12.35
CA LEU A 223 -5.79 14.71 13.59
C LEU A 223 -4.31 15.13 13.47
N SER A 224 -3.57 14.50 12.57
CA SER A 224 -2.13 14.72 12.37
C SER A 224 -1.80 15.75 11.27
N ASN A 225 -2.71 15.97 10.31
CA ASN A 225 -2.47 16.68 9.04
C ASN A 225 -1.96 18.12 9.20
N LYS A 226 -2.23 18.80 10.32
CA LYS A 226 -1.71 20.17 10.59
C LYS A 226 -0.54 20.22 11.56
N ARG A 227 -0.18 19.10 12.17
CA ARG A 227 0.86 19.05 13.20
C ARG A 227 2.26 18.81 12.62
N PHE A 228 2.35 18.32 11.38
CA PHE A 228 3.62 17.86 10.81
C PHE A 228 4.06 18.57 9.52
N GLU A 229 3.19 19.16 8.69
CA GLU A 229 3.60 19.77 7.41
C GLU A 229 2.90 21.12 7.11
N PRO A 230 3.59 22.10 6.49
CA PRO A 230 3.01 23.40 6.11
C PRO A 230 2.04 23.30 4.92
N THR A 231 2.09 22.20 4.16
CA THR A 231 1.18 21.90 3.04
C THR A 231 0.28 20.71 3.36
N SER A 232 -1.03 20.87 3.17
CA SER A 232 -2.02 19.81 3.41
C SER A 232 -1.80 18.65 2.42
N LEU A 233 -1.56 17.44 2.94
CA LEU A 233 -1.30 16.24 2.13
C LEU A 233 -2.54 15.73 1.37
N PHE A 234 -3.72 16.15 1.81
CA PHE A 234 -5.02 15.82 1.22
C PHE A 234 -6.04 16.93 1.51
N ARG A 235 -7.14 16.96 0.77
CA ARG A 235 -8.22 17.97 0.89
C ARG A 235 -9.57 17.40 1.36
N GLY A 236 -9.71 16.08 1.39
CA GLY A 236 -10.94 15.40 1.76
C GLY A 236 -10.68 14.02 2.32
N ALA A 237 -11.64 13.50 3.07
CA ALA A 237 -11.54 12.21 3.73
C ALA A 237 -12.92 11.55 3.82
N PHE A 238 -12.97 10.22 3.71
CA PHE A 238 -14.15 9.44 4.09
C PHE A 238 -13.75 8.18 4.87
N MET A 239 -14.57 7.82 5.84
CA MET A 239 -14.27 6.76 6.81
C MET A 239 -15.38 5.71 6.75
N LEU A 240 -15.04 4.49 6.33
CA LEU A 240 -16.00 3.39 6.23
C LEU A 240 -15.89 2.49 7.46
N SER A 241 -16.83 2.62 8.40
CA SER A 241 -16.89 1.81 9.62
C SER A 241 -15.65 1.89 10.51
N GLY A 242 -15.25 3.10 10.91
CA GLY A 242 -14.22 3.33 11.92
C GLY A 242 -13.93 4.80 12.18
N SER A 243 -13.49 5.12 13.39
CA SER A 243 -12.98 6.42 13.82
C SER A 243 -11.87 6.21 14.87
N PRO A 244 -10.98 7.18 15.12
CA PRO A 244 -9.86 7.00 16.04
C PRO A 244 -10.33 6.69 17.47
N PRO A 245 -10.02 5.50 18.01
CA PRO A 245 -10.27 5.23 19.42
C PRO A 245 -9.21 5.89 20.29
N SER A 246 -9.46 5.99 21.60
CA SER A 246 -8.41 6.26 22.57
C SER A 246 -7.54 5.01 22.72
N THR A 247 -6.25 5.10 22.39
CA THR A 247 -5.32 3.97 22.39
C THR A 247 -4.35 3.97 23.57
N GLY A 248 -4.44 4.93 24.50
CA GLY A 248 -3.51 5.04 25.62
C GLY A 248 -2.12 5.52 25.20
N SER A 249 -1.13 5.26 26.06
CA SER A 249 0.27 5.60 25.84
C SER A 249 1.00 4.50 25.08
N VAL A 250 2.04 4.84 24.33
CA VAL A 250 2.96 3.83 23.74
C VAL A 250 3.54 2.90 24.81
N ALA A 251 3.74 3.40 26.02
CA ALA A 251 4.25 2.62 27.15
C ALA A 251 3.28 1.51 27.60
N ASP A 252 1.98 1.62 27.30
CA ASP A 252 1.00 0.59 27.67
C ASP A 252 1.26 -0.72 26.89
N GLY A 253 2.00 -0.65 25.78
CA GLY A 253 2.46 -1.82 25.03
C GLY A 253 3.68 -2.54 25.61
N GLN A 254 4.19 -2.14 26.80
CA GLN A 254 5.39 -2.74 27.39
C GLN A 254 5.30 -4.26 27.57
N PRO A 255 4.19 -4.87 28.03
CA PRO A 255 4.12 -6.32 28.20
C PRO A 255 4.35 -7.09 26.88
N TYR A 256 3.86 -6.56 25.76
CA TYR A 256 4.04 -7.16 24.44
C TYR A 256 5.49 -7.00 23.96
N TYR A 257 6.11 -5.84 24.20
CA TYR A 257 7.52 -5.62 23.91
C TYR A 257 8.41 -6.59 24.69
N ASP A 258 8.22 -6.69 26.01
CA ASP A 258 9.02 -7.56 26.89
C ASP A 258 8.82 -9.04 26.52
N GLY A 259 7.59 -9.44 26.15
CA GLY A 259 7.28 -10.77 25.65
C GLY A 259 8.08 -11.13 24.39
N LEU A 260 8.11 -10.23 23.39
CA LEU A 260 8.91 -10.43 22.18
C LEU A 260 10.41 -10.46 22.49
N VAL A 261 10.90 -9.60 23.39
CA VAL A 261 12.30 -9.63 23.84
C VAL A 261 12.67 -10.97 24.48
N ALA A 262 11.80 -11.52 25.34
CA ALA A 262 11.99 -12.81 25.97
C ALA A 262 11.97 -13.97 24.96
N ALA A 263 10.95 -14.01 24.09
CA ALA A 263 10.77 -15.07 23.10
C ALA A 263 11.92 -15.13 22.08
N ASN A 264 12.58 -14.00 21.82
CA ASN A 264 13.69 -13.90 20.87
C ASN A 264 15.09 -13.92 21.53
N ASN A 265 15.19 -14.32 22.80
CA ASN A 265 16.46 -14.37 23.55
C ASN A 265 17.22 -13.03 23.61
N CYS A 266 16.50 -11.91 23.60
CA CYS A 266 17.07 -10.56 23.61
C CYS A 266 17.20 -9.95 25.01
N THR A 267 16.77 -10.63 26.08
CA THR A 267 16.73 -10.12 27.47
C THR A 267 18.09 -9.69 28.03
N GLY A 268 19.17 -10.34 27.59
CA GLY A 268 20.54 -10.00 28.00
C GLY A 268 21.18 -8.86 27.18
N SER A 269 20.49 -8.34 26.15
CA SER A 269 21.03 -7.28 25.29
C SER A 269 21.01 -5.93 25.99
N LYS A 270 22.07 -5.14 25.80
CA LYS A 270 22.09 -3.72 26.19
C LYS A 270 21.12 -2.87 25.38
N ASP A 271 20.89 -3.28 24.13
CA ASP A 271 19.93 -2.68 23.22
C ASP A 271 19.01 -3.80 22.73
N THR A 272 17.86 -3.93 23.40
CA THR A 272 16.88 -4.97 23.11
C THR A 272 16.22 -4.73 21.75
N LEU A 273 16.04 -3.47 21.35
CA LEU A 273 15.46 -3.10 20.06
C LEU A 273 16.38 -3.49 18.90
N GLU A 274 17.68 -3.21 19.01
CA GLU A 274 18.68 -3.62 18.02
C GLU A 274 18.81 -5.15 17.96
N CYS A 275 18.69 -5.85 19.09
CA CYS A 275 18.63 -7.31 19.09
C CYS A 275 17.43 -7.80 18.28
N LEU A 276 16.23 -7.26 18.51
CA LEU A 276 15.02 -7.63 17.77
C LEU A 276 15.11 -7.32 16.27
N ARG A 277 15.86 -6.28 15.85
CA ARG A 277 16.10 -5.99 14.42
C ARG A 277 16.86 -7.10 13.70
N ARG A 278 17.71 -7.84 14.40
CA ARG A 278 18.60 -8.86 13.82
C ARG A 278 17.97 -10.26 13.78
N VAL A 279 16.84 -10.45 14.45
CA VAL A 279 16.13 -11.72 14.43
C VAL A 279 15.69 -12.03 13.00
N PRO A 280 15.96 -13.22 12.45
CA PRO A 280 15.46 -13.62 11.14
C PRO A 280 13.93 -13.49 11.05
N LEU A 281 13.40 -13.07 9.89
CA LEU A 281 11.97 -12.79 9.71
C LEU A 281 11.09 -13.95 10.18
N ASP A 282 11.37 -15.18 9.77
CA ASP A 282 10.54 -16.35 10.11
C ASP A 282 10.51 -16.61 11.62
N ALA A 283 11.66 -16.46 12.29
CA ALA A 283 11.76 -16.62 13.73
C ALA A 283 11.02 -15.50 14.48
N PHE A 284 11.21 -14.24 14.04
CA PHE A 284 10.52 -13.11 14.64
C PHE A 284 9.01 -13.23 14.46
N LYS A 285 8.55 -13.59 13.25
CA LYS A 285 7.13 -13.80 12.96
C LYS A 285 6.54 -14.90 13.84
N ALA A 286 7.22 -16.03 14.02
CA ALA A 286 6.73 -17.09 14.90
C ALA A 286 6.44 -16.57 16.32
N THR A 287 7.29 -15.69 16.85
CA THR A 287 7.05 -15.08 18.18
C THR A 287 5.92 -14.04 18.19
N VAL A 288 5.71 -13.32 17.07
CA VAL A 288 4.57 -12.39 16.91
C VAL A 288 3.26 -13.17 16.79
N ASP A 289 3.25 -14.34 16.16
CA ASP A 289 2.06 -15.18 16.06
C ASP A 289 1.59 -15.72 17.43
N GLU A 290 2.46 -15.68 18.45
CA GLU A 290 2.15 -16.04 19.83
C GLU A 290 1.70 -14.86 20.70
N THR A 291 1.80 -13.62 20.20
CA THR A 291 1.29 -12.46 20.95
C THR A 291 -0.25 -12.41 20.89
N PRO A 292 -0.91 -11.87 21.93
CA PRO A 292 -2.36 -11.71 21.95
C PRO A 292 -2.94 -10.91 20.78
#